data_AF-A0A524PS10-F1
#
_entry.id   AF-A0A524PS10-F1
#
_cell.length_a   1.000
_cell.length_b   1.000
_cell.length_c   1.000
_cell.angle_alpha   90.00
_cell.angle_beta   90.00
_cell.angle_gamma   90.00
#
_symmetry.space_group_name_H-M   'P 1'
#
loop_
_entity.id
_entity.type
_entity.pdbx_description
1 polymer ?
#
loop_
_entity_poly.entity_id
_entity_poly.type
_entity_poly.pdbx_seq_one_letter_code
_entity_poly.pdbx_strand_id
1 'polypeptide(L)' 'SYQSSKDADNIQDTEEIVEESLSLTDKEIELIKKALEKYHGKRKLAAEELGISERTLYRKIKEYGIDL' A
#
# COMPACT_ATOMS: atom_id res chain seq x y z
N SER A 1 -34.09 -43.38 2.31
CA SER A 1 -33.72 -42.36 1.32
C SER A 1 -34.23 -41.02 1.80
N TYR A 2 -33.36 -40.15 2.29
CA TYR A 2 -33.70 -38.80 2.72
C TYR A 2 -32.87 -37.77 1.95
N GLN A 3 -33.53 -36.67 1.61
CA GLN A 3 -33.14 -35.63 0.65
C GLN A 3 -32.17 -34.59 1.25
N SER A 4 -31.38 -33.98 0.35
CA SER A 4 -31.00 -32.56 0.27
C SER A 4 -30.41 -31.82 1.48
N SER A 5 -29.19 -31.30 1.32
CA SER A 5 -28.78 -30.01 1.90
C SER A 5 -27.87 -29.25 0.95
N LYS A 6 -28.39 -28.08 0.53
CA LYS A 6 -27.66 -26.94 -0.02
C LYS A 6 -26.99 -26.23 1.15
N ASP A 7 -25.73 -25.87 1.00
CA ASP A 7 -25.05 -24.79 1.72
C ASP A 7 -23.99 -24.29 0.70
N ALA A 8 -24.11 -23.19 -0.06
CA ALA A 8 -24.57 -21.84 0.22
C ALA A 8 -23.77 -21.13 1.32
N ASP A 9 -22.43 -21.24 1.28
CA ASP A 9 -21.57 -20.32 2.02
C ASP A 9 -21.44 -19.00 1.26
N ASN A 10 -22.17 -18.02 1.79
CA ASN A 10 -22.08 -16.59 1.53
C ASN A 10 -20.63 -16.11 1.64
N ILE A 11 -20.03 -15.69 0.52
CA ILE A 11 -18.88 -14.78 0.56
C ILE A 11 -19.43 -13.38 0.84
N GLN A 12 -19.67 -13.09 2.13
CA GLN A 12 -19.88 -11.74 2.65
C GLN A 12 -18.58 -11.31 3.33
N ASP A 13 -17.62 -10.79 2.57
CA ASP A 13 -16.54 -9.94 3.09
C ASP A 13 -15.66 -9.44 1.94
N THR A 14 -16.11 -8.39 1.26
CA THR A 14 -15.28 -7.69 0.24
C THR A 14 -15.25 -6.18 0.48
N GLU A 15 -15.94 -5.67 1.51
CA GLU A 15 -15.93 -4.24 1.83
C GLU A 15 -14.78 -3.85 2.77
N GLU A 16 -14.51 -4.60 3.85
CA GLU A 16 -13.44 -4.24 4.82
C GLU A 16 -12.02 -4.29 4.22
N ILE A 17 -11.74 -5.27 3.35
CA ILE A 17 -10.39 -5.48 2.79
C ILE A 17 -10.01 -4.35 1.83
N VAL A 18 -10.99 -3.80 1.10
CA VAL A 18 -10.75 -2.75 0.11
C VAL A 18 -10.47 -1.42 0.80
N GLU A 19 -11.24 -1.08 1.83
CA GLU A 19 -11.09 0.17 2.58
C GLU A 19 -9.75 0.24 3.33
N GLU A 20 -9.32 -0.87 3.94
CA GLU A 20 -8.02 -0.95 4.60
C GLU A 20 -6.84 -0.86 3.60
N SER A 21 -6.96 -1.49 2.43
CA SER A 21 -5.93 -1.43 1.38
C SER A 21 -5.72 -0.01 0.82
N LEU A 22 -6.80 0.77 0.72
CA LEU A 22 -6.76 2.19 0.36
C LEU A 22 -6.01 2.99 1.44
N SER A 23 -6.35 2.76 2.72
CA SER A 23 -5.70 3.45 3.85
C SER A 23 -4.19 3.18 3.96
N LEU A 24 -3.76 1.94 3.70
CA LEU A 24 -2.34 1.57 3.74
C LEU A 24 -1.55 2.22 2.61
N THR A 25 -2.13 2.30 1.42
CA THR A 25 -1.52 2.95 0.26
C THR A 25 -1.33 4.44 0.51
N ASP A 26 -2.34 5.12 1.02
CA ASP A 26 -2.27 6.56 1.34
C ASP A 26 -1.22 6.87 2.40
N LYS A 27 -1.16 6.05 3.46
CA LYS A 27 -0.12 6.16 4.51
C LYS A 27 1.27 5.97 3.92
N GLU A 28 1.44 5.00 3.03
CA GLU A 28 2.72 4.78 2.37
C GLU A 28 3.12 5.99 1.51
N ILE A 29 2.20 6.56 0.74
CA ILE A 29 2.44 7.76 -0.06
C ILE A 29 2.87 8.93 0.83
N GLU A 30 2.18 9.15 1.95
CA GLU A 30 2.56 10.20 2.90
C GLU A 30 3.95 10.00 3.48
N LEU A 31 4.27 8.77 3.89
CA LEU A 31 5.59 8.44 4.46
C LEU A 31 6.70 8.68 3.44
N ILE A 32 6.47 8.28 2.18
CA ILE A 32 7.42 8.51 1.08
C ILE A 32 7.64 10.02 0.88
N LYS A 33 6.56 10.82 0.80
CA LYS A 33 6.65 12.27 0.64
C LYS A 33 7.40 12.93 1.79
N LYS A 34 7.08 12.58 3.05
CA LYS A 34 7.73 13.12 4.25
C LYS A 34 9.23 12.78 4.28
N ALA A 35 9.61 11.54 3.97
CA ALA A 35 11.01 11.14 3.93
C ALA A 35 11.79 11.88 2.84
N LEU A 36 11.20 12.03 1.65
CA LEU A 36 11.83 12.77 0.55
C LEU A 36 11.98 14.26 0.88
N GLU A 37 10.96 14.89 1.46
CA GLU A 37 11.01 16.30 1.88
C GLU A 37 12.08 16.53 2.96
N LYS A 38 12.09 15.67 4.00
CA LYS A 38 13.06 15.72 5.11
C LYS A 38 14.51 15.64 4.64
N TYR A 39 14.77 14.88 3.58
CA TYR A 39 16.10 14.74 3.00
C TYR A 39 16.32 15.55 1.72
N HIS A 40 15.44 16.53 1.42
CA HIS A 40 15.54 17.42 0.26
C HIS A 40 15.70 16.65 -1.07
N GLY A 41 14.89 15.61 -1.25
CA GLY A 41 14.89 14.76 -2.45
C GLY A 41 16.04 13.75 -2.54
N LYS A 42 16.92 13.64 -1.53
CA LYS A 42 17.99 12.63 -1.51
C LYS A 42 17.42 11.22 -1.32
N ARG A 43 17.12 10.56 -2.44
CA ARG A 43 16.48 9.24 -2.51
C ARG A 43 17.18 8.17 -1.67
N LYS A 44 18.51 8.17 -1.60
CA LYS A 44 19.29 7.23 -0.76
C LYS A 44 18.91 7.30 0.71
N LEU A 45 18.91 8.51 1.29
CA LEU A 45 18.62 8.72 2.71
C LEU A 45 17.14 8.48 3.01
N ALA A 46 16.25 8.91 2.12
CA ALA A 46 14.83 8.63 2.25
C ALA A 46 14.53 7.12 2.21
N ALA A 47 15.19 6.37 1.32
CA ALA A 47 15.04 4.91 1.24
C ALA A 47 15.56 4.22 2.51
N GLU A 48 16.70 4.67 3.04
CA GLU A 48 17.27 4.18 4.29
C GLU A 48 16.35 4.41 5.49
N GLU A 49 15.75 5.60 5.64
CA GLU A 49 14.77 5.88 6.69
C GLU A 49 13.51 5.02 6.58
N LEU A 50 13.04 4.79 5.35
CA LEU A 50 11.88 3.93 5.08
C LEU A 50 12.20 2.44 5.18
N GLY A 51 13.47 2.05 5.39
CA GLY A 51 13.90 0.66 5.47
C GLY A 51 13.77 -0.12 4.15
N ILE A 52 13.78 0.58 3.01
CA ILE A 52 13.64 -0.01 1.67
C ILE A 52 14.85 0.31 0.80
N SER A 53 15.01 -0.45 -0.29
CA SER A 53 16.04 -0.14 -1.29
C SER A 53 15.68 1.12 -2.08
N GLU A 54 16.69 1.85 -2.58
CA GLU A 54 16.49 2.98 -3.51
C GLU A 54 15.67 2.57 -4.75
N ARG A 55 15.86 1.34 -5.24
CA ARG A 55 15.09 0.80 -6.36
C ARG A 55 13.60 0.68 -6.02
N THR A 56 13.28 0.22 -4.81
CA THR A 56 11.90 0.12 -4.32
C THR A 56 11.28 1.51 -4.21
N LEU A 57 12.01 2.46 -3.61
CA LEU A 57 11.56 3.84 -3.47
C LEU A 57 11.28 4.47 -4.84
N TYR A 58 12.20 4.32 -5.80
CA TYR A 58 12.03 4.83 -7.17
C TYR A 58 10.77 4.27 -7.86
N ARG A 59 10.51 2.97 -7.72
CA ARG A 59 9.31 2.35 -8.29
C ARG A 59 8.04 2.95 -7.68
N LYS A 60 7.98 3.09 -6.36
CA LYS A 60 6.83 3.66 -5.65
C LYS A 60 6.59 5.12 -6.00
N ILE A 61 7.65 5.93 -6.10
CA ILE A 61 7.57 7.31 -6.57
C ILE A 61 6.89 7.37 -7.95
N LYS A 62 7.32 6.50 -8.89
CA LYS A 62 6.75 6.44 -10.24
C LYS A 62 5.30 5.94 -10.25
N GLU A 63 5.01 4.90 -9.46
CA GLU A 63 3.68 4.28 -9.35
C GLU A 63 2.64 5.25 -8.76
N TYR A 64 3.05 6.02 -7.75
CA TYR A 64 2.19 6.98 -7.06
C TYR A 64 2.22 8.40 -7.67
N GLY A 65 2.99 8.63 -8.74
CA GLY A 65 3.11 9.94 -9.38
C GLY A 65 3.62 11.03 -8.43
N ILE A 66 4.57 10.69 -7.56
CA ILE A 66 5.14 11.63 -6.58
C ILE A 66 6.19 12.47 -7.29
N ASP A 67 5.80 13.65 -7.77
CA ASP A 67 6.75 14.66 -8.24
C ASP A 67 7.32 15.43 -7.04
N LEU A 68 8.63 15.64 -7.06
CA LEU A 68 9.40 16.40 -6.07
C LEU A 68 9.99 17.65 -6.70
#